data_AF-A0A9P7K8N6-F1
#
_entry.id   AF-A0A9P7K8N6-F1
#
_cell.length_a   1.000
_cell.length_b   1.000
_cell.length_c   1.000
_cell.angle_alpha   90.00
_cell.angle_beta   90.00
_cell.angle_gamma   90.00
#
_symmetry.space_group_name_H-M   'P 1'
#
loop_
_entity.id
_entity.type
_entity.pdbx_description
1 polymer ?
#
loop_
_entity_poly.entity_id
_entity_poly.type
_entity_poly.pdbx_seq_one_letter_code
_entity_poly.pdbx_strand_id
1 'polypeptide(L)'
;YTAYLHDLDGNAGPCTRALCTYLWETWSSCELWELYGIDDDVIPFTFDFPRADIYEMLSPDILHQLIKGTFKDHLVDWVGLYLILEHGETAGNEILDEIDRRYATTFSLLPSSCPDM
;
A
#
# COMPACT_ATOMS: atom_id res chain seq x y z
N TYR A 1 -12.92 1.63 -6.63
CA TYR A 1 -13.75 2.77 -7.02
C TYR A 1 -12.77 3.79 -7.54
N THR A 2 -12.80 4.07 -8.83
CA THR A 2 -12.23 5.31 -9.35
C THR A 2 -13.25 6.41 -9.10
N ALA A 3 -13.47 6.70 -7.82
CA ALA A 3 -14.21 7.86 -7.40
C ALA A 3 -13.23 9.03 -7.33
N TYR A 4 -13.73 10.25 -7.53
CA TYR A 4 -12.89 11.42 -7.30
C TYR A 4 -12.47 11.45 -5.83
N LEU A 5 -11.23 11.85 -5.56
CA LEU A 5 -10.66 11.93 -4.21
C LEU A 5 -11.56 12.76 -3.25
N HIS A 6 -12.27 13.74 -3.80
CA HIS A 6 -13.16 14.65 -3.08
C HIS A 6 -14.64 14.23 -3.11
N ASP A 7 -14.99 13.11 -3.75
CA ASP A 7 -16.35 12.57 -3.80
C ASP A 7 -16.33 11.03 -3.86
N LEU A 8 -15.99 10.41 -2.72
CA LEU A 8 -15.84 8.96 -2.57
C LEU A 8 -17.17 8.19 -2.70
N ASP A 9 -18.31 8.88 -2.53
CA ASP A 9 -19.67 8.31 -2.64
C ASP A 9 -20.32 8.58 -4.02
N GLY A 10 -19.61 9.26 -4.93
CA GLY A 10 -20.06 9.57 -6.28
C GLY A 10 -20.14 8.37 -7.22
N ASN A 11 -20.66 8.57 -8.43
CA ASN A 11 -20.76 7.53 -9.45
C ASN A 11 -19.36 7.07 -9.91
N ALA A 12 -18.84 6.00 -9.32
CA ALA A 12 -17.52 5.52 -9.66
C ALA A 12 -17.54 4.51 -10.81
N GLY A 13 -16.53 4.64 -11.65
CA GLY A 13 -16.19 3.64 -12.66
C GLY A 13 -15.72 2.31 -12.03
N PRO A 14 -15.77 1.23 -12.83
CA PRO A 14 -15.31 -0.09 -12.41
C PRO A 14 -13.80 -0.08 -12.12
N CYS A 15 -13.40 -0.65 -10.98
CA CYS A 15 -12.01 -0.69 -10.53
C CYS A 15 -11.27 -1.84 -11.23
N THR A 16 -10.83 -1.64 -12.46
CA THR A 16 -10.19 -2.70 -13.27
C THR A 16 -8.81 -2.25 -13.74
N ARG A 17 -7.93 -3.21 -14.00
CA ARG A 17 -6.64 -2.97 -14.65
C ARG A 17 -6.79 -2.16 -15.93
N ALA A 18 -7.79 -2.50 -16.75
CA ALA A 18 -8.07 -1.82 -18.01
C ALA A 18 -8.42 -0.34 -17.81
N LEU A 19 -9.17 -0.01 -16.74
CA LEU A 19 -9.46 1.38 -16.42
C LEU A 19 -8.20 2.12 -15.95
N CYS A 20 -7.42 1.54 -15.04
CA CYS A 20 -6.16 2.15 -14.58
C CYS A 20 -5.19 2.42 -15.74
N THR A 21 -5.03 1.47 -16.68
CA THR A 21 -4.19 1.67 -17.87
C THR A 21 -4.69 2.81 -18.74
N TYR A 22 -6.01 2.91 -18.95
CA TYR A 22 -6.59 4.02 -19.70
C TYR A 22 -6.37 5.37 -19.01
N LEU A 23 -6.47 5.44 -17.67
CA LEU A 23 -6.23 6.66 -16.91
C LEU A 23 -4.76 7.12 -17.00
N TRP A 24 -3.81 6.19 -16.90
CA TRP A 24 -2.38 6.45 -17.08
C TRP A 24 -2.04 7.01 -18.46
N GLU A 25 -2.73 6.54 -19.50
CA GLU A 25 -2.50 7.02 -20.88
C GLU A 25 -3.17 8.37 -21.18
N THR A 26 -4.16 8.77 -20.38
CA THR A 26 -5.03 9.92 -20.68
C THR A 26 -4.68 11.18 -19.89
N TRP A 27 -4.17 11.05 -18.66
CA TRP A 27 -3.91 12.17 -17.75
C TRP A 27 -2.47 12.23 -17.29
N SER A 28 -2.03 13.43 -16.86
CA SER A 28 -0.71 13.59 -16.25
C SER A 28 -0.66 13.05 -14.82
N SER A 29 0.52 12.66 -14.34
CA SER A 29 0.75 12.13 -12.98
C SER A 29 0.21 13.06 -11.88
N CYS A 30 0.35 14.39 -12.07
CA CYS A 30 -0.18 15.39 -11.16
C CYS A 30 -1.72 15.35 -11.09
N GLU A 31 -2.39 15.25 -12.24
CA GLU A 31 -3.85 15.18 -12.31
C GLU A 31 -4.38 13.85 -11.76
N LEU A 32 -3.67 12.75 -11.99
CA LEU A 32 -4.02 11.43 -11.44
C LEU A 32 -3.97 11.39 -9.92
N TRP A 33 -2.94 11.99 -9.34
CA TRP A 33 -2.81 12.12 -7.90
C TRP A 33 -3.88 13.04 -7.30
N GLU A 34 -4.08 14.22 -7.88
CA GLU A 34 -5.05 15.20 -7.34
C GLU A 34 -6.51 14.76 -7.49
N LEU A 35 -6.86 14.12 -8.61
CA LEU A 35 -8.24 13.74 -8.91
C LEU A 35 -8.61 12.35 -8.37
N TYR A 36 -7.68 11.39 -8.37
CA TYR A 36 -7.98 9.99 -8.05
C TYR A 36 -7.11 9.41 -6.93
N GLY A 37 -6.09 10.15 -6.46
CA GLY A 37 -5.13 9.63 -5.48
C GLY A 37 -4.32 8.44 -6.01
N ILE A 38 -4.14 8.37 -7.34
CA ILE A 38 -3.40 7.31 -8.01
C ILE A 38 -1.98 7.82 -8.27
N ASP A 39 -1.00 7.04 -7.81
CA ASP A 39 0.41 7.21 -8.14
C ASP A 39 0.75 6.25 -9.30
N ASP A 40 1.13 6.79 -10.45
CA ASP A 40 1.47 6.06 -11.67
C ASP A 40 2.88 5.45 -11.65
N ASP A 41 3.76 5.90 -10.73
CA ASP A 41 5.06 5.28 -10.48
C ASP A 41 4.95 4.03 -9.58
N VAL A 42 3.79 3.82 -8.94
CA VAL A 42 3.54 2.67 -8.06
C VAL A 42 2.70 1.60 -8.76
N ILE A 43 3.39 0.62 -9.34
CA ILE A 43 2.77 -0.55 -9.94
C ILE A 43 2.66 -1.68 -8.89
N PRO A 44 1.46 -2.22 -8.60
CA PRO A 44 1.33 -3.37 -7.73
C PRO A 44 2.10 -4.58 -8.26
N PHE A 45 2.78 -5.34 -7.40
CA PHE A 45 3.56 -6.52 -7.81
C PHE A 45 2.71 -7.62 -8.50
N THR A 46 1.38 -7.55 -8.34
CA THR A 46 0.40 -8.46 -8.94
C THR A 46 -0.20 -7.95 -10.24
N PHE A 47 0.22 -6.78 -10.74
CA PHE A 47 -0.36 -6.13 -11.92
C PHE A 47 -0.39 -7.08 -13.13
N ASP A 48 0.70 -7.82 -13.36
CA ASP A 48 0.85 -8.71 -14.51
C ASP A 48 0.26 -10.12 -14.29
N PHE A 49 -0.39 -10.38 -13.15
CA PHE A 49 -0.88 -11.72 -12.87
C PHE A 49 -2.06 -12.04 -13.80
N PRO A 50 -2.01 -13.15 -14.57
CA PRO A 50 -2.98 -13.44 -15.63
C PRO A 50 -4.38 -13.80 -15.11
N ARG A 51 -4.52 -14.08 -13.80
CA ARG A 51 -5.78 -14.49 -13.17
C ARG A 51 -6.11 -13.72 -11.88
N ALA A 52 -5.32 -12.69 -11.55
CA ALA A 52 -5.53 -11.89 -10.36
C ALA A 52 -5.47 -10.41 -10.77
N ASP A 53 -6.64 -9.80 -10.94
CA ASP A 53 -6.73 -8.34 -11.06
C ASP A 53 -6.86 -7.77 -9.65
N ILE A 54 -5.75 -7.27 -9.09
CA ILE A 54 -5.74 -6.74 -7.73
C ILE A 54 -6.69 -5.55 -7.55
N TYR A 55 -6.95 -4.79 -8.63
CA TYR A 55 -7.86 -3.65 -8.61
C TYR A 55 -9.32 -4.10 -8.52
N GLU A 56 -9.65 -5.30 -9.00
CA GLU A 56 -10.97 -5.92 -8.83
C GLU A 56 -11.07 -6.75 -7.54
N MET A 57 -9.96 -7.37 -7.11
CA MET A 57 -9.92 -8.30 -5.97
C MET A 57 -9.91 -7.59 -4.62
N LEU A 58 -9.30 -6.41 -4.54
CA LEU A 58 -9.29 -5.61 -3.31
C LEU A 58 -10.24 -4.45 -3.48
N SER A 59 -11.08 -4.22 -2.47
CA SER A 59 -11.85 -2.99 -2.44
C SER A 59 -10.88 -1.81 -2.45
N PRO A 60 -11.23 -0.69 -3.11
CA PRO A 60 -10.45 0.55 -3.06
C PRO A 60 -10.14 0.99 -1.63
N ASP A 61 -11.00 0.66 -0.66
CA ASP A 61 -10.77 0.91 0.76
C ASP A 61 -9.56 0.12 1.30
N ILE A 62 -9.44 -1.16 0.96
CA ILE A 62 -8.29 -1.99 1.37
C ILE A 62 -7.01 -1.56 0.64
N LEU A 63 -7.10 -1.23 -0.65
CA LEU A 63 -5.96 -0.74 -1.42
C LEU A 63 -5.46 0.63 -0.88
N HIS A 64 -6.40 1.52 -0.56
CA HIS A 64 -6.11 2.79 0.08
C HIS A 64 -5.50 2.58 1.48
N GLN A 65 -6.02 1.67 2.30
CA GLN A 65 -5.43 1.37 3.62
C GLN A 65 -4.01 0.79 3.53
N LEU A 66 -3.73 0.00 2.48
CA LEU A 66 -2.39 -0.52 2.19
C LEU A 66 -1.40 0.60 1.84
N ILE A 67 -1.82 1.58 1.05
CA ILE A 67 -0.97 2.72 0.63
C ILE A 67 -0.82 3.76 1.75
N LYS A 68 -1.88 4.01 2.53
CA LYS A 68 -1.90 5.07 3.56
C LYS A 68 -1.16 4.71 4.85
N GLY A 69 -0.62 3.50 4.96
CA GLY A 69 0.14 3.03 6.14
C GLY A 69 -0.73 2.50 7.28
N THR A 70 -2.05 2.67 7.24
CA THR A 70 -2.96 2.15 8.29
C THR A 70 -2.94 0.62 8.34
N PHE A 71 -2.82 -0.03 7.17
CA PHE A 71 -2.63 -1.48 7.11
C PHE A 71 -1.32 -1.93 7.76
N LYS A 72 -0.24 -1.13 7.61
CA LYS A 72 1.05 -1.43 8.22
C LYS A 72 0.92 -1.39 9.74
N ASP A 73 0.31 -0.35 10.30
CA ASP A 73 0.15 -0.22 11.75
C ASP A 73 -0.71 -1.36 12.32
N HIS A 74 -1.83 -1.68 11.66
CA HIS A 74 -2.68 -2.80 12.07
C HIS A 74 -2.01 -4.18 11.92
N LEU A 75 -1.20 -4.38 10.89
CA LEU A 75 -0.45 -5.62 10.69
C LEU A 75 0.64 -5.77 11.75
N VAL A 76 1.36 -4.68 12.06
CA VAL A 76 2.40 -4.66 13.09
C VAL A 76 1.79 -4.95 14.46
N ASP A 77 0.67 -4.30 14.80
CA ASP A 77 -0.06 -4.55 16.04
C ASP A 77 -0.50 -6.02 16.14
N TRP A 78 -1.07 -6.57 15.07
CA TRP A 78 -1.54 -7.96 15.05
C TRP A 78 -0.39 -8.96 15.19
N VAL A 79 0.72 -8.75 14.48
CA VAL A 79 1.92 -9.59 14.59
C VAL A 79 2.50 -9.53 16.01
N GLY A 80 2.55 -8.34 16.63
CA GLY A 80 3.00 -8.19 18.00
C GLY A 80 2.13 -8.96 18.99
N LEU A 81 0.80 -8.83 18.87
CA LEU A 81 -0.14 -9.60 19.69
C LEU A 81 0.01 -11.11 19.49
N TYR A 82 0.17 -11.56 18.24
CA TYR A 82 0.38 -12.97 17.93
C TYR A 82 1.65 -13.52 18.58
N LEU A 83 2.77 -12.80 18.48
CA LEU A 83 4.05 -13.24 19.05
C LEU A 83 4.00 -13.34 20.58
N ILE A 84 3.33 -12.38 21.24
CA ILE A 84 3.10 -12.42 22.69
C ILE A 84 2.22 -13.62 23.08
N LEU A 85 1.18 -13.91 22.31
CA LEU A 85 0.27 -15.03 22.57
C LEU A 85 0.94 -16.39 22.37
N GLU A 86 1.76 -16.55 21.32
CA GLU A 86 2.38 -17.83 20.95
C GLU A 86 3.63 -18.13 21.79
N HIS A 87 4.45 -17.12 22.07
CA HIS A 87 5.76 -17.30 22.72
C HIS A 87 5.81 -16.81 24.17
N GLY A 88 4.74 -16.17 24.65
CA GLY A 88 4.71 -15.49 25.94
C GLY A 88 5.39 -14.11 25.86
N GLU A 89 5.10 -13.26 26.85
CA GLU A 89 5.48 -11.84 26.83
C GLU A 89 6.99 -11.62 26.68
N THR A 90 7.83 -12.35 27.42
CA THR A 90 9.29 -12.14 27.38
C THR A 90 9.89 -12.55 26.04
N ALA A 91 9.61 -13.75 25.55
CA ALA A 91 10.17 -14.24 24.28
C ALA A 91 9.53 -13.54 23.06
N GLY A 92 8.25 -13.18 23.14
CA GLY A 92 7.58 -12.40 22.10
C GLY A 92 8.20 -11.01 21.92
N ASN A 93 8.50 -10.32 23.04
CA ASN A 93 9.19 -9.03 23.00
C ASN A 93 10.62 -9.12 22.46
N GLU A 94 11.37 -10.19 22.81
CA GLU A 94 12.71 -10.42 22.24
C GLU A 94 12.66 -10.60 20.70
N ILE A 95 11.62 -11.25 20.18
CA ILE A 95 11.42 -11.40 18.73
C ILE A 95 11.04 -10.06 18.08
N LEU A 96 10.20 -9.25 18.73
CA LEU A 96 9.85 -7.91 18.25
C LEU A 96 11.07 -6.98 18.22
N ASP A 97 11.88 -6.97 19.27
CA ASP A 97 13.12 -6.19 19.34
C ASP A 97 14.09 -6.57 18.21
N GLU A 98 14.17 -7.87 17.88
CA GLU A 98 14.99 -8.35 16.76
C GLU A 98 14.45 -7.87 15.40
N ILE A 99 13.13 -7.85 15.23
CA ILE A 99 12.48 -7.33 14.03
C ILE A 99 12.78 -5.84 13.88
N ASP A 100 12.61 -5.04 14.92
CA ASP A 100 12.92 -3.60 14.92
C ASP A 100 14.38 -3.32 14.60
N ARG A 101 15.30 -4.09 15.19
CA ARG A 101 16.74 -3.98 14.90
C ARG A 101 17.06 -4.24 13.43
N ARG A 102 16.41 -5.24 12.81
CA ARG A 102 16.58 -5.53 11.38
C ARG A 102 15.99 -4.43 10.51
N TYR A 103 14.80 -3.93 10.83
CA TYR A 103 14.21 -2.79 10.11
C TYR A 103 15.10 -1.55 10.15
N ALA A 104 15.63 -1.19 11.32
CA ALA A 104 16.56 -0.07 11.45
C ALA A 104 17.85 -0.26 10.62
N THR A 105 18.36 -1.49 10.56
CA THR A 105 19.54 -1.83 9.75
C THR A 105 19.25 -1.77 8.26
N THR A 106 18.11 -2.30 7.80
CA THR A 106 17.73 -2.25 6.39
C THR A 106 17.46 -0.82 5.92
N PHE A 107 16.82 0.00 6.75
CA PHE A 107 16.51 1.39 6.41
C PHE A 107 17.75 2.30 6.41
N SER A 108 18.74 2.03 7.26
CA SER A 108 20.03 2.77 7.27
C SER A 108 20.98 2.40 6.12
N LEU A 109 20.73 1.29 5.42
CA LEU A 109 21.51 0.83 4.27
C LEU A 109 20.91 1.21 2.92
N LEU A 110 19.71 1.81 2.89
CA LEU A 110 19.18 2.37 1.66
C LEU A 110 19.98 3.63 1.32
N PRO A 111 20.69 3.67 0.17
CA PRO A 111 21.32 4.90 -0.26
C PRO A 111 20.22 5.94 -0.46
N SER A 112 20.42 7.10 0.15
CA SER A 112 19.63 8.30 -0.06
C SER A 112 19.59 8.61 -1.56
N SER A 113 18.56 8.11 -2.22
CA SER A 113 18.22 8.39 -3.61
C SER A 113 17.19 9.51 -3.50
N CYS A 114 17.31 10.73 -4.02
CA CYS A 114 18.29 11.47 -4.82
C CYS A 114 18.04 12.97 -4.45
N PRO A 115 18.83 13.95 -4.92
CA PRO A 115 18.73 15.36 -4.54
C PRO A 115 17.54 16.07 -5.20
N ASP A 116 17.13 17.19 -4.57
CA ASP A 116 16.05 18.09 -4.96
C ASP A 116 16.03 18.42 -6.48
N MET A 117 14.82 18.44 -7.05
CA MET A 117 14.50 19.10 -8.32
C MET A 117 13.43 20.17 -8.09
#